data_AF-A0A1F2TXY8-F1
#
_entry.id   AF-A0A1F2TXY8-F1
#
_cell.length_a   1.000
_cell.length_b   1.000
_cell.length_c   1.000
_cell.angle_alpha   90.00
_cell.angle_beta   90.00
_cell.angle_gamma   90.00
#
_symmetry.space_group_name_H-M   'P 1'
#
loop_
_entity.id
_entity.type
_entity.pdbx_description
1 polymer ?
#
loop_
_entity_poly.entity_id
_entity_poly.type
_entity_poly.pdbx_seq_one_letter_code
_entity_poly.pdbx_strand_id
1 'polypeptide(L)'
;MPTTNRRVWHLGALLLAVLCLPSRGNGQDLCQPTETIAKCWDRLTSERLKPVNGQEKKAQQETPRKTETGLADISGLSSSVKDFLPLLQMSGVLGAVQKDDQTGAVTVALNTPFVGSSRYGDDRDNALQVKAVIETTAKLFEPLKKKLPEKDRAALEKQLLGSNENADNVTLHASYNFSSRHLGRNFAQHSDALNALFDAATRGEVAAQEQAFLTAAGQIFQKLKSNISSTQWKDMSPADRRVIQEGLPGIVAAEIDATAAYAARLKAVGLDVYGQLVTNQPQLQITASRSFRDDLFGPDLVSGRISFEMGLGNSLNAALGPYNGTCAVKADECLATYAAFLKDPRIKAAIKEGSRFSIYVEVIKNEDYHFVSADPALDLAIAEGTGWTAGLDYGRLIAVDDTGTAGGRVDASLKWEAPADKTVDRRLVASLTITKKLGDISVPFGLVYANKPKYLTGVDQGLGAHIGLKFNLFPGLK
;
A
#
# COMPACT_ATOMS: atom_id res chain seq x y z
N MET A 1 -38.07 31.24 16.86
CA MET A 1 -38.15 29.81 17.27
C MET A 1 -36.75 29.24 17.26
N PRO A 2 -36.26 28.71 18.39
CA PRO A 2 -34.91 28.17 18.52
C PRO A 2 -34.89 26.64 18.35
N THR A 3 -33.84 26.10 17.73
CA THR A 3 -33.37 24.72 17.92
C THR A 3 -31.84 24.73 17.82
N THR A 4 -31.13 24.96 18.95
CA THR A 4 -30.49 23.94 19.80
C THR A 4 -29.28 23.23 19.20
N ASN A 5 -28.13 23.87 19.36
CA ASN A 5 -26.93 23.37 20.03
C ASN A 5 -26.98 21.91 20.52
N ARG A 6 -26.22 21.01 19.87
CA ARG A 6 -25.74 19.73 20.42
C ARG A 6 -24.58 19.21 19.57
N ARG A 7 -23.34 19.64 19.85
CA ARG A 7 -22.10 18.95 19.41
C ARG A 7 -20.78 19.46 20.04
N VAL A 8 -20.83 20.07 21.23
CA VAL A 8 -19.62 20.47 21.99
C VAL A 8 -19.38 19.58 23.23
N TRP A 9 -20.27 18.64 23.52
CA TRP A 9 -20.25 17.90 24.79
C TRP A 9 -19.31 16.68 24.84
N HIS A 10 -18.72 16.23 23.73
CA HIS A 10 -17.87 15.02 23.76
C HIS A 10 -16.37 15.31 23.90
N LEU A 11 -15.88 16.49 23.52
CA LEU A 11 -14.49 16.91 23.78
C LEU A 11 -14.30 17.45 25.21
N GLY A 12 -15.29 18.12 25.78
CA GLY A 12 -15.26 18.59 27.17
C GLY A 12 -15.41 17.48 28.22
N ALA A 13 -16.16 16.41 27.90
CA ALA A 13 -16.37 15.29 28.82
C ALA A 13 -15.15 14.37 28.96
N LEU A 14 -14.28 14.28 27.93
CA LEU A 14 -13.04 13.52 28.02
C LEU A 14 -12.00 14.24 28.89
N LEU A 15 -11.92 15.58 28.82
CA LEU A 15 -11.04 16.38 29.66
C LEU A 15 -11.46 16.36 31.14
N LEU A 16 -12.77 16.37 31.44
CA LEU A 16 -13.26 16.29 32.83
C LEU A 16 -13.11 14.90 33.46
N ALA A 17 -13.17 13.83 32.66
CA ALA A 17 -12.98 12.46 33.15
C ALA A 17 -11.51 12.15 33.51
N VAL A 18 -10.54 12.84 32.89
CA VAL A 18 -9.11 12.69 33.22
C VAL A 18 -8.75 13.42 34.53
N LEU A 19 -9.47 14.48 34.89
CA LEU A 19 -9.28 15.21 36.16
C LEU A 19 -9.95 14.54 37.36
N CYS A 20 -10.81 13.53 37.15
CA CYS A 20 -11.53 12.81 38.21
C CYS A 20 -11.04 11.36 38.41
N LEU A 21 -9.75 11.10 38.18
CA LEU A 21 -9.16 9.86 38.70
C LEU A 21 -9.27 9.88 40.23
N PRO A 22 -9.85 8.84 40.87
CA PRO A 22 -9.97 8.81 42.33
C PRO A 22 -8.57 8.97 42.92
N SER A 23 -8.40 9.95 43.81
CA SER A 23 -7.24 10.04 44.69
C SER A 23 -7.13 8.71 45.43
N ARG A 24 -6.30 7.79 44.94
CA ARG A 24 -6.09 6.48 45.55
C ARG A 24 -5.50 6.72 46.94
N GLY A 25 -6.34 6.60 47.96
CA GLY A 25 -6.02 6.83 49.38
C GLY A 25 -5.14 5.76 50.03
N ASN A 26 -4.40 4.98 49.26
CA ASN A 26 -3.33 4.12 49.74
C ASN A 26 -2.07 4.55 49.00
N GLY A 27 -1.03 4.95 49.73
CA GLY A 27 0.23 5.53 49.22
C GLY A 27 1.02 4.62 48.28
N GLN A 28 0.44 4.29 47.12
CA GLN A 28 1.15 3.72 46.00
C GLN A 28 1.97 4.85 45.39
N ASP A 29 3.28 4.65 45.39
CA ASP A 29 4.19 5.52 44.66
C ASP A 29 3.72 5.69 43.21
N LEU A 30 3.81 6.92 42.69
CA LEU A 30 3.49 7.26 41.30
C LEU A 30 4.20 6.35 40.28
N CYS A 31 5.42 5.94 40.62
CA CYS A 31 6.27 5.05 39.85
C CYS A 31 6.48 3.71 40.57
N GLN A 32 6.59 2.62 39.82
CA GLN A 32 6.86 1.30 40.39
C GLN A 32 8.33 1.21 40.84
N PRO A 33 8.65 0.40 41.88
CA PRO A 33 10.02 0.30 42.43
C PRO A 33 11.11 -0.04 41.40
N THR A 34 10.77 -0.82 40.37
CA THR A 34 11.68 -1.28 39.31
C THR A 34 11.73 -0.36 38.09
N GLU A 35 10.89 0.68 38.04
CA GLU A 35 10.85 1.63 36.93
C GLU A 35 11.97 2.66 37.06
N THR A 36 12.52 3.11 35.93
CA THR A 36 13.26 4.37 35.87
C THR A 36 12.27 5.52 35.67
N ILE A 37 12.73 6.78 35.75
CA ILE A 37 11.88 7.95 35.44
C ILE A 37 11.28 7.83 34.04
N ALA A 38 12.09 7.44 33.05
CA ALA A 38 11.65 7.25 31.67
C ALA A 38 10.57 6.16 31.55
N LYS A 39 10.74 5.00 32.23
CA LYS A 39 9.71 3.94 32.20
C LYS A 39 8.41 4.36 32.89
N CYS A 40 8.52 5.08 34.00
CA CYS A 40 7.36 5.61 34.70
C CYS A 40 6.63 6.67 33.86
N TRP A 41 7.38 7.57 33.23
CA TRP A 41 6.89 8.52 32.24
C TRP A 41 6.11 7.82 31.13
N ASP A 42 6.76 6.88 30.43
CA ASP A 42 6.16 6.17 29.30
C ASP A 42 4.87 5.45 29.71
N ARG A 43 4.84 4.84 30.90
CA ARG A 43 3.65 4.21 31.45
C ARG A 43 2.54 5.23 31.71
N LEU A 44 2.83 6.33 32.40
CA LEU A 44 1.83 7.35 32.72
C LEU A 44 1.29 8.04 31.46
N THR A 45 2.16 8.35 30.51
CA THR A 45 1.79 8.92 29.21
C THR A 45 0.94 7.93 28.42
N SER A 46 1.33 6.65 28.33
CA SER A 46 0.53 5.63 27.61
C SER A 46 -0.81 5.28 28.28
N GLU A 47 -0.88 5.28 29.61
CA GLU A 47 -2.13 5.09 30.37
C GLU A 47 -3.14 6.22 30.11
N ARG A 48 -2.65 7.43 29.82
CA ARG A 48 -3.49 8.61 29.55
C ARG A 48 -3.76 8.84 28.06
N LEU A 49 -2.78 8.58 27.20
CA LEU A 49 -2.91 8.62 25.74
C LEU A 49 -3.61 7.39 25.18
N LYS A 50 -4.30 6.57 26.01
CA LYS A 50 -5.00 5.33 25.61
C LYS A 50 -5.43 5.46 24.16
N PRO A 51 -4.84 4.68 23.23
CA PRO A 51 -4.98 4.93 21.83
C PRO A 51 -6.46 4.97 21.51
N VAL A 52 -6.94 6.15 21.12
CA VAL A 52 -8.27 6.31 20.55
C VAL A 52 -8.21 5.52 19.26
N ASN A 53 -8.62 4.25 19.33
CA ASN A 53 -8.56 3.24 18.28
C ASN A 53 -7.16 2.79 17.87
N GLY A 54 -6.70 1.66 18.43
CA GLY A 54 -5.56 0.87 17.91
C GLY A 54 -5.73 0.38 16.46
N GLN A 55 -6.84 0.69 15.79
CA GLN A 55 -7.08 0.45 14.37
C GLN A 55 -6.37 1.47 13.47
N GLU A 56 -6.16 2.73 13.90
CA GLU A 56 -5.54 3.76 13.04
C GLU A 56 -4.03 3.53 12.85
N LYS A 57 -3.31 3.15 13.92
CA LYS A 57 -1.89 2.75 13.81
C LYS A 57 -1.72 1.49 12.95
N LYS A 58 -2.64 0.51 13.06
CA LYS A 58 -2.63 -0.67 12.18
C LYS A 58 -2.92 -0.29 10.73
N ALA A 59 -3.88 0.60 10.44
CA ALA A 59 -4.15 1.02 9.07
C ALA A 59 -2.97 1.75 8.39
N GLN A 60 -2.22 2.59 9.13
CA GLN A 60 -1.03 3.26 8.61
C GLN A 60 0.21 2.36 8.52
N GLN A 61 0.42 1.43 9.46
CA GLN A 61 1.55 0.49 9.43
C GLN A 61 1.32 -0.73 8.51
N GLU A 62 0.06 -1.16 8.34
CA GLU A 62 -0.34 -2.23 7.41
C GLU A 62 -0.60 -1.71 5.99
N THR A 63 -0.48 -0.41 5.73
CA THR A 63 -0.28 0.03 4.35
C THR A 63 1.10 -0.49 3.98
N PRO A 64 1.22 -1.60 3.21
CA PRO A 64 2.53 -2.14 2.91
C PRO A 64 3.29 -1.00 2.26
N ARG A 65 4.61 -0.90 2.52
CA ARG A 65 5.50 -0.22 1.59
C ARG A 65 5.43 -1.00 0.27
N LYS A 66 4.32 -0.86 -0.46
CA LYS A 66 4.11 -1.39 -1.79
C LYS A 66 5.20 -0.69 -2.57
N THR A 67 6.25 -1.43 -2.92
CA THR A 67 7.25 -0.94 -3.86
C THR A 67 6.46 -0.46 -5.06
N GLU A 68 6.68 0.78 -5.46
CA GLU A 68 5.79 1.50 -6.38
C GLU A 68 5.69 0.85 -7.75
N THR A 69 6.59 -0.10 -8.01
CA THR A 69 6.83 -0.93 -9.19
C THR A 69 5.67 -1.83 -9.60
N GLY A 70 4.50 -1.75 -8.96
CA GLY A 70 3.25 -2.42 -9.36
C GLY A 70 3.29 -3.96 -9.34
N LEU A 71 4.46 -4.57 -9.15
CA LEU A 71 4.68 -6.01 -9.09
C LEU A 71 4.46 -6.60 -7.68
N ALA A 72 4.13 -5.75 -6.69
CA ALA A 72 3.88 -6.14 -5.31
C ALA A 72 2.56 -6.92 -5.11
N ASP A 73 1.66 -6.93 -6.10
CA ASP A 73 0.36 -7.62 -6.04
C ASP A 73 0.38 -9.05 -6.62
N ILE A 74 1.56 -9.65 -6.85
CA ILE A 74 1.71 -11.07 -7.22
C ILE A 74 2.13 -11.85 -5.97
N SER A 75 1.17 -12.14 -5.09
CA SER A 75 1.40 -12.81 -3.81
C SER A 75 1.17 -14.32 -3.85
N GLY A 76 2.00 -15.06 -3.13
CA GLY A 76 1.60 -16.29 -2.45
C GLY A 76 2.42 -17.49 -2.86
N LEU A 77 3.61 -17.64 -2.28
CA LEU A 77 4.56 -18.61 -2.79
C LEU A 77 5.51 -19.03 -1.54
N SER A 78 6.15 -20.26 -1.40
CA SER A 78 7.38 -20.60 -0.56
C SER A 78 8.32 -21.81 -1.00
N SER A 79 9.50 -22.07 -0.33
CA SER A 79 10.47 -23.25 -0.36
C SER A 79 11.92 -23.15 -1.03
N SER A 80 12.68 -24.25 -1.16
CA SER A 80 14.16 -24.40 -1.10
C SER A 80 15.07 -24.05 -2.30
N VAL A 81 15.77 -22.90 -2.22
CA VAL A 81 17.15 -22.71 -2.75
C VAL A 81 17.93 -21.96 -1.67
N LYS A 82 18.36 -22.66 -0.62
CA LYS A 82 18.83 -22.03 0.64
C LYS A 82 20.31 -21.62 0.65
N ASP A 83 21.11 -22.05 -0.32
CA ASP A 83 22.58 -22.03 -0.13
C ASP A 83 23.31 -20.86 -0.80
N PHE A 84 22.61 -20.01 -1.56
CA PHE A 84 23.22 -18.81 -2.18
C PHE A 84 22.47 -17.49 -1.92
N LEU A 85 21.25 -17.53 -1.39
CA LEU A 85 20.39 -16.36 -1.18
C LEU A 85 20.80 -15.42 -0.02
N PRO A 86 21.34 -15.91 1.12
CA PRO A 86 21.72 -15.03 2.22
C PRO A 86 22.79 -13.99 1.84
N LEU A 87 23.73 -14.37 0.98
CA LEU A 87 24.82 -13.49 0.51
C LEU A 87 24.32 -12.32 -0.35
N LEU A 88 23.23 -12.50 -1.09
CA LEU A 88 22.63 -11.47 -1.94
C LEU A 88 21.51 -10.68 -1.23
N GLN A 89 20.89 -11.25 -0.19
CA GLN A 89 19.98 -10.51 0.70
C GLN A 89 20.75 -9.58 1.65
N MET A 90 21.94 -9.99 2.10
CA MET A 90 22.80 -9.18 2.99
C MET A 90 23.37 -7.92 2.32
N SER A 91 23.39 -7.83 0.98
CA SER A 91 23.82 -6.61 0.29
C SER A 91 22.74 -5.52 0.23
N GLY A 92 21.50 -5.79 0.68
CA GLY A 92 20.39 -4.83 0.66
C GLY A 92 19.87 -4.50 -0.75
N VAL A 93 20.40 -5.19 -1.77
CA VAL A 93 20.11 -4.96 -3.20
C VAL A 93 18.96 -5.84 -3.67
N LEU A 94 18.76 -7.02 -3.09
CA LEU A 94 17.62 -7.88 -3.39
C LEU A 94 16.42 -7.60 -2.49
N GLY A 95 15.23 -7.49 -3.09
CA GLY A 95 13.96 -7.65 -2.40
C GLY A 95 13.82 -9.05 -1.81
N ALA A 96 12.86 -9.22 -0.90
CA ALA A 96 12.58 -10.52 -0.29
C ALA A 96 12.34 -11.58 -1.38
N VAL A 97 13.11 -12.66 -1.31
CA VAL A 97 12.88 -13.82 -2.18
C VAL A 97 11.58 -14.47 -1.73
N GLN A 98 10.64 -14.57 -2.65
CA GLN A 98 9.38 -15.25 -2.45
C GLN A 98 9.45 -16.49 -3.34
N LYS A 99 9.75 -17.68 -2.80
CA LYS A 99 9.34 -18.90 -3.56
C LYS A 99 7.83 -19.10 -3.48
N ASP A 100 7.22 -20.13 -4.14
CA ASP A 100 5.95 -20.95 -4.30
C ASP A 100 5.76 -22.34 -3.67
N ASP A 101 4.90 -22.55 -2.67
CA ASP A 101 4.64 -23.92 -2.19
C ASP A 101 3.68 -24.67 -3.12
N GLN A 102 2.73 -23.98 -3.76
CA GLN A 102 1.74 -24.57 -4.65
C GLN A 102 2.26 -24.75 -6.08
N THR A 103 2.99 -23.76 -6.62
CA THR A 103 3.50 -23.79 -8.00
C THR A 103 5.00 -24.05 -8.11
N GLY A 104 5.73 -24.13 -6.99
CA GLY A 104 7.19 -24.25 -6.97
C GLY A 104 7.94 -22.97 -7.35
N ALA A 105 7.22 -21.91 -7.76
CA ALA A 105 7.81 -20.75 -8.43
C ALA A 105 8.76 -19.94 -7.53
N VAL A 106 10.00 -19.70 -7.93
CA VAL A 106 10.97 -18.85 -7.21
C VAL A 106 10.96 -17.44 -7.77
N THR A 107 10.64 -16.45 -6.94
CA THR A 107 10.70 -15.03 -7.30
C THR A 107 11.92 -14.37 -6.67
N VAL A 108 12.76 -13.76 -7.50
CA VAL A 108 13.85 -12.86 -7.07
C VAL A 108 13.57 -11.47 -7.64
N ALA A 109 13.50 -10.45 -6.79
CA ALA A 109 13.31 -9.07 -7.22
C ALA A 109 14.52 -8.22 -6.81
N LEU A 110 14.95 -7.34 -7.70
CA LEU A 110 15.99 -6.36 -7.52
C LEU A 110 15.35 -4.98 -7.72
N ASN A 111 15.36 -4.15 -6.68
CA ASN A 111 14.95 -2.76 -6.79
C ASN A 111 16.22 -1.91 -6.82
N THR A 112 16.41 -1.15 -7.88
CA THR A 112 17.61 -0.33 -8.06
C THR A 112 17.21 1.08 -8.49
N PRO A 113 18.01 2.10 -8.12
CA PRO A 113 17.98 3.35 -8.86
C PRO A 113 18.30 3.08 -10.33
N PHE A 114 17.60 3.76 -11.23
CA PHE A 114 17.89 3.67 -12.65
C PHE A 114 19.27 4.29 -12.91
N VAL A 115 20.11 3.60 -13.69
CA VAL A 115 21.44 4.09 -14.11
C VAL A 115 21.25 5.42 -14.86
N GLY A 116 21.49 6.55 -14.19
CA GLY A 116 21.29 7.91 -14.71
C GLY A 116 20.40 8.82 -13.86
N SER A 117 19.68 8.29 -12.86
CA SER A 117 18.88 9.09 -11.91
C SER A 117 19.74 9.93 -10.95
N SER A 118 21.01 9.58 -10.77
CA SER A 118 21.96 10.30 -9.89
C SER A 118 22.34 11.71 -10.37
N ARG A 119 21.96 12.13 -11.59
CA ARG A 119 22.21 13.51 -12.05
C ARG A 119 21.53 14.59 -11.20
N TYR A 120 20.56 14.22 -10.36
CA TYR A 120 19.92 15.12 -9.39
C TYR A 120 20.23 14.79 -7.92
N GLY A 121 21.20 13.92 -7.64
CA GLY A 121 21.70 13.65 -6.29
C GLY A 121 20.70 12.97 -5.34
N ASP A 122 19.59 12.44 -5.87
CA ASP A 122 18.58 11.74 -5.07
C ASP A 122 18.64 10.24 -5.35
N ASP A 123 19.61 9.57 -4.73
CA ASP A 123 19.82 8.11 -4.81
C ASP A 123 18.67 7.29 -4.18
N ARG A 124 17.59 7.96 -3.76
CA ARG A 124 16.42 7.38 -3.07
C ARG A 124 15.35 6.85 -4.03
N ASP A 125 15.53 6.96 -5.34
CA ASP A 125 14.52 6.57 -6.32
C ASP A 125 14.69 5.13 -6.83
N ASN A 126 14.09 4.16 -6.14
CA ASN A 126 14.05 2.75 -6.58
C ASN A 126 13.00 2.49 -7.67
N ALA A 127 13.02 3.33 -8.70
CA ALA A 127 12.04 3.35 -9.79
C ALA A 127 12.11 2.11 -10.71
N LEU A 128 13.28 1.47 -10.81
CA LEU A 128 13.47 0.25 -11.60
C LEU A 128 13.40 -0.99 -10.72
N GLN A 129 12.53 -1.92 -11.08
CA GLN A 129 12.49 -3.26 -10.53
C GLN A 129 12.75 -4.29 -11.63
N VAL A 130 13.72 -5.16 -11.40
CA VAL A 130 13.94 -6.36 -12.21
C VAL A 130 13.49 -7.55 -11.37
N LYS A 131 12.62 -8.40 -11.90
CA LYS A 131 12.05 -9.55 -11.21
C LYS A 131 12.21 -10.79 -12.07
N ALA A 132 12.85 -11.83 -11.57
CA ALA A 132 12.84 -13.16 -12.17
C ALA A 132 11.81 -14.03 -11.44
N VAL A 133 11.00 -14.77 -12.19
CA VAL A 133 10.07 -15.79 -11.70
C VAL A 133 10.44 -17.11 -12.37
N ILE A 134 10.82 -18.10 -11.58
CA ILE A 134 11.29 -19.41 -12.06
C ILE A 134 10.27 -20.46 -11.63
N GLU A 135 9.43 -20.92 -12.54
CA GLU A 135 8.51 -22.02 -12.28
C GLU A 135 9.25 -23.35 -12.47
N THR A 136 9.49 -24.06 -11.37
CA THR A 136 10.20 -25.35 -11.37
C THR A 136 9.26 -26.56 -11.40
N THR A 137 7.94 -26.33 -11.29
CA THR A 137 6.97 -27.41 -11.43
C THR A 137 6.54 -27.49 -12.88
N ALA A 138 7.04 -28.50 -13.58
CA ALA A 138 6.65 -28.81 -14.95
C ALA A 138 5.12 -28.91 -15.08
N LYS A 139 4.55 -28.22 -16.07
CA LYS A 139 3.13 -28.28 -16.41
C LYS A 139 2.98 -28.43 -17.91
N LEU A 140 2.00 -29.22 -18.32
CA LEU A 140 1.71 -29.42 -19.73
C LEU A 140 0.90 -28.24 -20.26
N PHE A 141 1.38 -27.63 -21.34
CA PHE A 141 0.70 -26.55 -22.04
C PHE A 141 -0.71 -26.98 -22.44
N GLU A 142 -1.72 -26.19 -22.07
CA GLU A 142 -3.14 -26.59 -22.20
C GLU A 142 -3.53 -27.05 -23.63
N PRO A 143 -3.08 -26.40 -24.72
CA PRO A 143 -3.28 -26.92 -26.07
C PRO A 143 -2.70 -28.32 -26.31
N LEU A 144 -1.53 -28.65 -25.73
CA LEU A 144 -0.99 -30.01 -25.79
C LEU A 144 -1.87 -30.98 -24.99
N LYS A 145 -2.26 -30.59 -23.77
CA LYS A 145 -3.13 -31.40 -22.91
C LYS A 145 -4.48 -31.72 -23.56
N LYS A 146 -5.03 -30.79 -24.32
CA LYS A 146 -6.27 -30.97 -25.10
C LYS A 146 -6.10 -31.92 -26.28
N LYS A 147 -4.90 -32.04 -26.86
CA LYS A 147 -4.60 -33.01 -27.92
C LYS A 147 -4.43 -34.44 -27.40
N LEU A 148 -4.18 -34.62 -26.11
CA LEU A 148 -4.12 -35.95 -25.50
C LEU A 148 -5.49 -36.65 -25.52
N PRO A 149 -5.54 -37.96 -25.87
CA PRO A 149 -6.76 -38.76 -25.78
C PRO A 149 -7.37 -38.69 -24.39
N GLU A 150 -8.67 -38.38 -24.29
CA GLU A 150 -9.33 -38.14 -23.01
C GLU A 150 -9.21 -39.32 -22.04
N LYS A 151 -9.31 -40.55 -22.57
CA LYS A 151 -9.20 -41.79 -21.79
C LYS A 151 -7.85 -41.95 -21.08
N ASP A 152 -6.76 -41.52 -21.73
CA ASP A 152 -5.39 -41.76 -21.27
C ASP A 152 -4.66 -40.46 -20.87
N ARG A 153 -5.36 -39.32 -20.89
CA ARG A 153 -4.80 -37.96 -20.70
C ARG A 153 -3.94 -37.85 -19.46
N ALA A 154 -4.42 -38.29 -18.30
CA ALA A 154 -3.68 -38.17 -17.04
C ALA A 154 -2.41 -39.04 -17.01
N ALA A 155 -2.45 -40.23 -17.62
CA ALA A 155 -1.31 -41.12 -17.70
C ALA A 155 -0.24 -40.57 -18.66
N LEU A 156 -0.66 -40.10 -19.83
CA LEU A 156 0.23 -39.49 -20.83
C LEU A 156 0.80 -38.15 -20.37
N GLU A 157 0.01 -37.32 -19.68
CA GLU A 157 0.50 -36.09 -19.05
C GLU A 157 1.58 -36.41 -18.02
N LYS A 158 1.34 -37.40 -17.14
CA LYS A 158 2.35 -37.85 -16.18
C LYS A 158 3.61 -38.41 -16.86
N GLN A 159 3.46 -39.15 -17.96
CA GLN A 159 4.58 -39.67 -18.74
C GLN A 159 5.42 -38.55 -19.36
N LEU A 160 4.78 -37.58 -20.02
CA LEU A 160 5.44 -36.44 -20.65
C LEU A 160 6.16 -35.54 -19.63
N LEU A 161 5.54 -35.31 -18.47
CA LEU A 161 6.15 -34.54 -17.38
C LEU A 161 7.29 -35.32 -16.73
N GLY A 162 7.14 -36.64 -16.54
CA GLY A 162 8.18 -37.50 -15.96
C GLY A 162 9.38 -37.73 -16.89
N SER A 163 9.24 -37.59 -18.21
CA SER A 163 10.38 -37.60 -19.13
C SER A 163 11.14 -36.27 -19.16
N ASN A 164 10.56 -35.21 -18.58
CA ASN A 164 11.09 -33.85 -18.61
C ASN A 164 11.05 -33.24 -17.21
N GLU A 165 11.59 -33.96 -16.20
CA GLU A 165 11.58 -33.52 -14.80
C GLU A 165 12.34 -32.20 -14.56
N ASN A 166 13.23 -31.82 -15.49
CA ASN A 166 13.99 -30.57 -15.47
C ASN A 166 13.37 -29.48 -16.37
N ALA A 167 12.11 -29.65 -16.80
CA ALA A 167 11.45 -28.62 -17.58
C ALA A 167 11.17 -27.39 -16.71
N ASP A 168 11.71 -26.26 -17.12
CA ASP A 168 11.60 -24.99 -16.42
C ASP A 168 10.86 -23.95 -17.28
N ASN A 169 10.23 -23.01 -16.59
CA ASN A 169 9.75 -21.76 -17.19
C ASN A 169 10.33 -20.58 -16.42
N VAL A 170 11.21 -19.83 -17.06
CA VAL A 170 11.85 -18.66 -16.46
C VAL A 170 11.25 -17.41 -17.09
N THR A 171 10.60 -16.58 -16.29
CA THR A 171 10.11 -15.27 -16.73
C THR A 171 10.92 -14.15 -16.09
N LEU A 172 11.56 -13.34 -16.94
CA LEU A 172 12.23 -12.12 -16.54
C LEU A 172 11.27 -10.95 -16.77
N HIS A 173 11.02 -10.16 -15.73
CA HIS A 173 10.27 -8.92 -15.77
C HIS A 173 11.19 -7.75 -15.47
N ALA A 174 11.02 -6.66 -16.20
CA ALA A 174 11.56 -5.35 -15.86
C ALA A 174 10.39 -4.38 -15.78
N SER A 175 10.21 -3.72 -14.64
CA SER A 175 9.22 -2.66 -14.46
C SER A 175 9.91 -1.38 -14.06
N TYR A 176 9.55 -0.30 -14.72
CA TYR A 176 10.02 1.04 -14.44
C TYR A 176 8.83 1.96 -14.17
N ASN A 177 8.86 2.67 -13.04
CA ASN A 177 7.94 3.79 -12.84
C ASN A 177 8.66 5.09 -12.99
N PHE A 178 8.04 6.01 -13.72
CA PHE A 178 8.50 7.37 -13.72
C PHE A 178 8.18 8.00 -12.37
N SER A 179 9.22 8.50 -11.72
CA SER A 179 9.16 9.10 -10.40
C SER A 179 9.82 10.48 -10.46
N SER A 180 9.06 11.47 -10.00
CA SER A 180 9.36 12.88 -10.00
C SER A 180 8.34 13.56 -9.09
N ARG A 181 8.51 14.86 -8.86
CA ARG A 181 7.52 15.64 -8.09
C ARG A 181 6.14 15.72 -8.74
N HIS A 182 6.04 15.55 -10.06
CA HIS A 182 4.78 15.67 -10.80
C HIS A 182 4.19 14.34 -11.27
N LEU A 183 5.00 13.29 -11.29
CA LEU A 183 4.64 11.99 -11.83
C LEU A 183 5.34 10.95 -10.98
N GLY A 184 4.58 10.04 -10.37
CA GLY A 184 5.06 9.05 -9.41
C GLY A 184 4.43 9.25 -8.04
N ARG A 185 4.58 8.23 -7.19
CA ARG A 185 4.02 8.22 -5.83
C ARG A 185 5.12 8.18 -4.76
N ASN A 186 6.37 8.33 -5.19
CA ASN A 186 7.54 8.19 -4.34
C ASN A 186 7.55 9.28 -3.28
N PHE A 187 7.22 8.89 -2.05
CA PHE A 187 7.21 9.78 -0.90
C PHE A 187 8.54 10.50 -0.69
N ALA A 188 9.67 9.90 -1.10
CA ALA A 188 10.98 10.57 -1.03
C ALA A 188 10.97 11.89 -1.84
N GLN A 189 10.35 11.90 -3.02
CA GLN A 189 10.22 13.08 -3.88
C GLN A 189 9.37 14.20 -3.26
N HIS A 190 8.58 13.87 -2.23
CA HIS A 190 7.66 14.79 -1.56
C HIS A 190 8.08 15.10 -0.11
N SER A 191 9.22 14.57 0.35
CA SER A 191 9.67 14.69 1.74
C SER A 191 10.01 16.12 2.12
N ASP A 192 10.71 16.87 1.26
CA ASP A 192 11.05 18.28 1.52
C ASP A 192 9.80 19.16 1.64
N ALA A 193 8.81 18.95 0.77
CA ALA A 193 7.54 19.68 0.81
C ALA A 193 6.76 19.32 2.08
N LEU A 194 6.72 18.04 2.44
CA LEU A 194 6.07 17.55 3.66
C LEU A 194 6.71 18.16 4.92
N ASN A 195 8.04 18.11 5.02
CA ASN A 195 8.79 18.69 6.14
C ASN A 195 8.55 20.19 6.26
N ALA A 196 8.61 20.94 5.15
CA ALA A 196 8.32 22.37 5.17
C ALA A 196 6.89 22.68 5.61
N LEU A 197 5.90 21.86 5.21
CA LEU A 197 4.52 22.01 5.68
C LEU A 197 4.36 21.66 7.16
N PHE A 198 5.04 20.62 7.65
CA PHE A 198 5.09 20.28 9.09
C PHE A 198 5.69 21.43 9.89
N ASP A 199 6.85 21.94 9.49
CA ASP A 199 7.54 23.05 10.14
C ASP A 199 6.67 24.31 10.17
N ALA A 200 5.94 24.62 9.09
CA ALA A 200 5.00 25.73 9.07
C ALA A 200 3.78 25.48 9.96
N ALA A 201 3.29 24.24 10.03
CA ALA A 201 2.10 23.89 10.79
C ALA A 201 2.34 23.95 12.31
N THR A 202 3.57 23.66 12.76
CA THR A 202 3.96 23.60 14.18
C THR A 202 4.41 24.94 14.75
N ARG A 203 4.60 25.97 13.91
CA ARG A 203 4.85 27.34 14.39
C ARG A 203 3.65 27.87 15.18
N GLY A 204 3.93 28.73 16.16
CA GLY A 204 2.91 29.42 16.96
C GLY A 204 2.42 28.57 18.13
N GLU A 205 1.13 28.22 18.14
CA GLU A 205 0.46 27.56 19.28
C GLU A 205 1.11 26.23 19.67
N VAL A 206 1.46 25.40 18.69
CA VAL A 206 2.11 24.10 18.93
C VAL A 206 3.51 24.31 19.53
N ALA A 207 4.30 25.21 18.97
CA ALA A 207 5.61 25.57 19.53
C ALA A 207 5.50 26.15 20.96
N ALA A 208 4.44 26.89 21.27
CA ALA A 208 4.21 27.38 22.63
C ALA A 208 3.90 26.24 23.62
N GLN A 209 3.12 25.23 23.21
CA GLN A 209 2.85 24.05 24.03
C GLN A 209 4.11 23.17 24.22
N GLU A 210 4.90 23.00 23.17
CA GLU A 210 6.20 22.32 23.25
C GLU A 210 7.14 23.06 24.21
N GLN A 211 7.21 24.39 24.14
CA GLN A 211 8.00 25.20 25.06
C GLN A 211 7.50 25.08 26.51
N ALA A 212 6.18 25.01 26.73
CA ALA A 212 5.60 24.79 28.06
C ALA A 212 6.02 23.43 28.62
N PHE A 213 5.98 22.37 27.80
CA PHE A 213 6.49 21.04 28.13
C PHE A 213 7.98 21.07 28.49
N LEU A 214 8.83 21.65 27.63
CA LEU A 214 10.28 21.75 27.87
C LEU A 214 10.60 22.55 29.14
N THR A 215 9.81 23.59 29.43
CA THR A 215 9.96 24.40 30.65
C THR A 215 9.60 23.58 31.89
N ALA A 216 8.48 22.86 31.87
CA ALA A 216 8.08 21.97 32.96
C ALA A 216 9.12 20.87 33.20
N ALA A 217 9.64 20.26 32.13
CA ALA A 217 10.70 19.25 32.21
C ALA A 217 11.99 19.83 32.79
N GLY A 218 12.44 20.98 32.28
CA GLY A 218 13.64 21.66 32.73
C GLY A 218 13.60 22.03 34.22
N GLN A 219 12.45 22.48 34.73
CA GLN A 219 12.27 22.81 36.15
C GLN A 219 12.44 21.59 37.07
N ILE A 220 12.06 20.38 36.63
CA ILE A 220 12.33 19.16 37.38
C ILE A 220 13.81 18.81 37.29
N PHE A 221 14.38 18.77 36.08
CA PHE A 221 15.78 18.39 35.90
C PHE A 221 16.76 19.29 36.64
N GLN A 222 16.48 20.60 36.76
CA GLN A 222 17.30 21.52 37.57
C GLN A 222 17.28 21.22 39.08
N LYS A 223 16.18 20.63 39.59
CA LYS A 223 16.04 20.29 41.01
C LYS A 223 16.66 18.94 41.36
N LEU A 224 16.92 18.09 40.37
CA LEU A 224 17.52 16.77 40.54
C LEU A 224 19.04 16.89 40.60
N LYS A 225 19.66 16.29 41.61
CA LYS A 225 21.12 16.22 41.70
C LYS A 225 21.58 14.99 40.91
N SER A 226 22.39 15.19 39.87
CA SER A 226 23.00 14.16 38.99
C SER A 226 22.07 13.45 37.99
N ASN A 227 22.67 12.67 37.08
CA ASN A 227 22.00 11.97 35.99
C ASN A 227 21.23 10.73 36.50
N ILE A 228 20.05 10.97 37.09
CA ILE A 228 19.19 9.92 37.65
C ILE A 228 18.28 9.24 36.61
N SER A 229 18.48 9.52 35.32
CA SER A 229 17.62 9.01 34.24
C SER A 229 17.60 7.48 34.16
N SER A 230 18.70 6.82 34.55
CA SER A 230 18.87 5.36 34.56
C SER A 230 18.69 4.71 35.92
N THR A 231 18.56 5.49 37.00
CA THR A 231 18.37 4.97 38.36
C THR A 231 16.97 4.38 38.49
N GLN A 232 16.85 3.22 39.13
CA GLN A 232 15.53 2.66 39.45
C GLN A 232 14.88 3.45 40.58
N TRP A 233 13.56 3.55 40.57
CA TRP A 233 12.78 4.32 41.53
C TRP A 233 13.13 3.96 42.98
N LYS A 234 13.26 2.66 43.27
CA LYS A 234 13.62 2.15 44.60
C LYS A 234 15.02 2.56 45.08
N ASP A 235 15.91 2.94 44.17
CA ASP A 235 17.30 3.31 44.46
C ASP A 235 17.48 4.85 44.52
N MET A 236 16.45 5.63 44.17
CA MET A 236 16.47 7.09 44.27
C MET A 236 16.34 7.55 45.73
N SER A 237 16.97 8.69 46.03
CA SER A 237 16.82 9.32 47.34
C SER A 237 15.36 9.76 47.58
N PRO A 238 14.87 9.78 48.84
CA PRO A 238 13.53 10.26 49.14
C PRO A 238 13.25 11.70 48.67
N ALA A 239 14.28 12.56 48.68
CA ALA A 239 14.16 13.94 48.21
C ALA A 239 13.93 13.99 46.70
N ASP A 240 14.67 13.21 45.91
CA ASP A 240 14.49 13.16 44.45
C ASP A 240 13.14 12.54 44.08
N ARG A 241 12.73 11.47 44.76
CA ARG A 241 11.39 10.85 44.54
C ARG A 241 10.28 11.86 44.76
N ARG A 242 10.36 12.69 45.80
CA ARG A 242 9.37 13.71 46.09
C ARG A 242 9.29 14.76 44.98
N VAL A 243 10.45 15.27 44.53
CA VAL A 243 10.52 16.23 43.41
C VAL A 243 9.88 15.64 42.15
N ILE A 244 10.14 14.37 41.85
CA ILE A 244 9.56 13.69 40.69
C ILE A 244 8.06 13.43 40.89
N GLN A 245 7.62 12.95 42.07
CA GLN A 245 6.20 12.72 42.36
C GLN A 245 5.36 14.00 42.24
N GLU A 246 5.90 15.13 42.69
CA GLU A 246 5.20 16.42 42.63
C GLU A 246 5.16 16.98 41.21
N GLY A 247 6.23 16.84 40.41
CA GLY A 247 6.31 17.49 39.11
C GLY A 247 5.97 16.59 37.91
N LEU A 248 6.26 15.29 37.95
CA LEU A 248 6.06 14.35 36.82
C LEU A 248 4.63 14.38 36.27
N PRO A 249 3.56 14.42 37.09
CA PRO A 249 2.20 14.54 36.56
C PRO A 249 1.97 15.80 35.72
N GLY A 250 2.62 16.92 36.07
CA GLY A 250 2.54 18.18 35.35
C GLY A 250 3.24 18.12 34.00
N ILE A 251 4.42 17.48 33.93
CA ILE A 251 5.09 17.32 32.64
C ILE A 251 4.35 16.31 31.75
N VAL A 252 3.83 15.20 32.29
CA VAL A 252 2.99 14.24 31.54
C VAL A 252 1.74 14.95 31.00
N ALA A 253 1.10 15.82 31.78
CA ALA A 253 -0.03 16.62 31.30
C ALA A 253 0.38 17.56 30.16
N ALA A 254 1.50 18.29 30.31
CA ALA A 254 2.00 19.18 29.27
C ALA A 254 2.39 18.44 27.97
N GLU A 255 2.95 17.22 28.06
CA GLU A 255 3.23 16.38 26.90
C GLU A 255 1.94 15.95 26.19
N ILE A 256 0.92 15.54 26.95
CA ILE A 256 -0.38 15.16 26.39
C ILE A 256 -1.03 16.34 25.68
N ASP A 257 -1.02 17.51 26.30
CA ASP A 257 -1.58 18.74 25.72
C ASP A 257 -0.81 19.16 24.46
N ALA A 258 0.52 19.10 24.49
CA ALA A 258 1.35 19.37 23.31
C ALA A 258 1.09 18.36 22.18
N THR A 259 0.98 17.07 22.49
CA THR A 259 0.67 16.01 21.53
C THR A 259 -0.73 16.19 20.93
N ALA A 260 -1.71 16.52 21.76
CA ALA A 260 -3.08 16.77 21.32
C ALA A 260 -3.17 18.03 20.45
N ALA A 261 -2.50 19.11 20.84
CA ALA A 261 -2.42 20.35 20.05
C ALA A 261 -1.74 20.11 18.70
N TYR A 262 -0.63 19.37 18.69
CA TYR A 262 0.07 18.95 17.47
C TYR A 262 -0.86 18.16 16.54
N ALA A 263 -1.48 17.08 17.03
CA ALA A 263 -2.38 16.24 16.23
C ALA A 263 -3.61 17.03 15.72
N ALA A 264 -4.22 17.85 16.58
CA ALA A 264 -5.34 18.70 16.21
C ALA A 264 -4.95 19.72 15.14
N ARG A 265 -3.75 20.30 15.25
CA ARG A 265 -3.22 21.25 14.27
C ARG A 265 -3.00 20.59 12.92
N LEU A 266 -2.32 19.44 12.88
CA LEU A 266 -2.11 18.67 11.64
C LEU A 266 -3.43 18.34 10.95
N LYS A 267 -4.41 17.87 11.70
CA LYS A 267 -5.75 17.55 11.18
C LYS A 267 -6.50 18.81 10.70
N ALA A 268 -6.35 19.93 11.41
CA ALA A 268 -6.99 21.19 11.03
C ALA A 268 -6.45 21.75 9.71
N VAL A 269 -5.16 21.57 9.44
CA VAL A 269 -4.54 21.96 8.16
C VAL A 269 -4.58 20.84 7.10
N GLY A 270 -5.04 19.65 7.48
CA GLY A 270 -5.24 18.50 6.60
C GLY A 270 -3.97 17.69 6.27
N LEU A 271 -2.90 17.82 7.05
CA LEU A 271 -1.67 17.06 6.84
C LEU A 271 -1.84 15.56 7.15
N ASP A 272 -2.88 15.18 7.86
CA ASP A 272 -3.29 13.79 8.11
C ASP A 272 -3.68 13.05 6.81
N VAL A 273 -4.09 13.76 5.76
CA VAL A 273 -4.42 13.18 4.44
C VAL A 273 -3.33 13.39 3.38
N TYR A 274 -2.16 13.94 3.74
CA TYR A 274 -1.07 14.18 2.79
C TYR A 274 -0.65 12.92 2.04
N GLY A 275 -0.54 11.80 2.76
CA GLY A 275 -0.20 10.52 2.14
C GLY A 275 -1.23 10.07 1.10
N GLN A 276 -2.52 10.30 1.34
CA GLN A 276 -3.58 9.97 0.38
C GLN A 276 -3.44 10.79 -0.91
N LEU A 277 -3.11 12.08 -0.80
CA LEU A 277 -2.84 12.95 -1.95
C LEU A 277 -1.63 12.47 -2.76
N VAL A 278 -0.57 11.98 -2.10
CA VAL A 278 0.57 11.35 -2.77
C VAL A 278 0.13 10.08 -3.50
N THR A 279 -0.66 9.21 -2.87
CA THR A 279 -1.17 7.99 -3.55
C THR A 279 -2.10 8.26 -4.73
N ASN A 280 -2.65 9.47 -4.84
CA ASN A 280 -3.50 9.90 -5.95
C ASN A 280 -2.71 10.67 -7.03
N GLN A 281 -1.40 10.79 -6.88
CA GLN A 281 -0.56 11.39 -7.92
C GLN A 281 -0.64 10.59 -9.22
N PRO A 282 -0.53 11.29 -10.37
CA PRO A 282 -0.32 10.63 -11.65
C PRO A 282 0.90 9.70 -11.59
N GLN A 283 0.81 8.52 -12.19
CA GLN A 283 1.90 7.55 -12.27
C GLN A 283 1.94 7.00 -13.70
N LEU A 284 3.15 6.93 -14.26
CA LEU A 284 3.41 6.23 -15.51
C LEU A 284 4.28 5.02 -15.20
N GLN A 285 3.81 3.84 -15.58
CA GLN A 285 4.48 2.57 -15.40
C GLN A 285 4.74 1.95 -16.77
N ILE A 286 5.96 1.46 -16.97
CA ILE A 286 6.33 0.62 -18.10
C ILE A 286 6.79 -0.72 -17.54
N THR A 287 6.23 -1.80 -18.06
CA THR A 287 6.64 -3.16 -17.72
C THR A 287 6.99 -3.89 -19.01
N ALA A 288 8.09 -4.62 -19.01
CA ALA A 288 8.45 -5.56 -20.05
C ALA A 288 8.70 -6.92 -19.40
N SER A 289 8.37 -7.99 -20.10
CA SER A 289 8.78 -9.33 -19.67
C SER A 289 9.08 -10.26 -20.83
N ARG A 290 9.94 -11.23 -20.55
CA ARG A 290 10.22 -12.36 -21.42
C ARG A 290 10.16 -13.66 -20.64
N SER A 291 9.32 -14.57 -21.09
CA SER A 291 9.25 -15.95 -20.61
C SER A 291 10.04 -16.84 -21.55
N PHE A 292 11.03 -17.54 -21.00
CA PHE A 292 11.76 -18.63 -21.63
C PHE A 292 11.16 -19.93 -21.12
N ARG A 293 10.61 -20.72 -22.04
CA ARG A 293 9.82 -21.89 -21.73
C ARG A 293 10.40 -23.09 -22.44
N ASP A 294 10.52 -24.18 -21.71
CA ASP A 294 10.73 -25.47 -22.35
C ASP A 294 9.49 -25.90 -23.15
N ASP A 295 9.68 -26.84 -24.07
CA ASP A 295 8.67 -27.22 -25.05
C ASP A 295 7.35 -27.68 -24.42
N LEU A 296 7.36 -28.19 -23.19
CA LEU A 296 6.13 -28.59 -22.50
C LEU A 296 5.29 -27.42 -21.97
N PHE A 297 5.88 -26.26 -21.74
CA PHE A 297 5.20 -25.06 -21.22
C PHE A 297 4.56 -24.20 -22.33
N GLY A 298 4.89 -24.47 -23.59
CA GLY A 298 4.37 -23.75 -24.75
C GLY A 298 5.36 -22.72 -25.31
N PRO A 299 4.93 -21.81 -26.20
CA PRO A 299 5.81 -20.85 -26.84
C PRO A 299 6.43 -19.86 -25.85
N ASP A 300 7.68 -19.48 -26.11
CA ASP A 300 8.31 -18.29 -25.53
C ASP A 300 7.43 -17.07 -25.73
N LEU A 301 7.36 -16.22 -24.69
CA LEU A 301 6.54 -15.01 -24.71
C LEU A 301 7.37 -13.77 -24.44
N VAL A 302 7.09 -12.72 -25.19
CA VAL A 302 7.55 -11.36 -24.88
C VAL A 302 6.32 -10.50 -24.65
N SER A 303 6.26 -9.79 -23.53
CA SER A 303 5.20 -8.83 -23.28
C SER A 303 5.73 -7.47 -22.87
N GLY A 304 4.94 -6.44 -23.18
CA GLY A 304 5.21 -5.07 -22.81
C GLY A 304 3.91 -4.37 -22.45
N ARG A 305 3.89 -3.61 -21.36
CA ARG A 305 2.74 -2.83 -20.92
C ARG A 305 3.17 -1.42 -20.55
N ILE A 306 2.42 -0.45 -21.03
CA ILE A 306 2.51 0.95 -20.60
C ILE A 306 1.19 1.29 -19.93
N SER A 307 1.23 1.84 -18.73
CA SER A 307 0.06 2.21 -17.93
C SER A 307 0.24 3.61 -17.37
N PHE A 308 -0.79 4.45 -17.53
CA PHE A 308 -0.88 5.74 -16.86
C PHE A 308 -2.09 5.73 -15.93
N GLU A 309 -1.88 6.02 -14.65
CA GLU A 309 -2.93 6.07 -13.62
C GLU A 309 -2.92 7.45 -12.95
N MET A 310 -4.09 8.03 -12.67
CA MET A 310 -4.18 9.29 -11.91
C MET A 310 -5.43 9.36 -11.05
N GLY A 311 -5.33 10.10 -9.94
CA GLY A 311 -6.49 10.54 -9.16
C GLY A 311 -7.23 11.70 -9.83
N LEU A 312 -8.56 11.75 -9.68
CA LEU A 312 -9.39 12.81 -10.28
C LEU A 312 -9.46 14.03 -9.37
N GLY A 313 -8.53 14.97 -9.55
CA GLY A 313 -8.53 16.28 -8.87
C GLY A 313 -8.17 16.24 -7.37
N ASN A 314 -7.77 15.08 -6.85
CA ASN A 314 -7.48 14.80 -5.45
C ASN A 314 -6.01 14.40 -5.23
N SER A 315 -5.09 14.99 -6.01
CA SER A 315 -3.65 14.72 -5.97
C SER A 315 -2.85 15.83 -5.29
N LEU A 316 -1.64 15.51 -4.84
CA LEU A 316 -0.75 16.51 -4.23
C LEU A 316 -0.32 17.58 -5.25
N ASN A 317 -0.17 17.25 -6.53
CA ASN A 317 0.07 18.22 -7.59
C ASN A 317 -1.04 19.26 -7.71
N ALA A 318 -2.29 18.84 -7.53
CA ALA A 318 -3.42 19.79 -7.54
C ALA A 318 -3.36 20.72 -6.33
N ALA A 319 -2.96 20.21 -5.16
CA ALA A 319 -2.84 21.00 -3.94
C ALA A 319 -1.66 21.98 -3.96
N LEU A 320 -0.51 21.57 -4.51
CA LEU A 320 0.75 22.33 -4.49
C LEU A 320 1.15 22.89 -5.87
N GLY A 321 0.24 22.87 -6.84
CA GLY A 321 0.47 23.36 -8.20
C GLY A 321 1.08 24.76 -8.27
N PRO A 322 0.58 25.77 -7.52
CA PRO A 322 1.14 27.11 -7.51
C PRO A 322 2.61 27.21 -7.06
N TYR A 323 3.12 26.19 -6.37
CA TYR A 323 4.48 26.15 -5.83
C TYR A 323 5.37 25.12 -6.54
N ASN A 324 4.92 24.58 -7.67
CA ASN A 324 5.64 23.55 -8.43
C ASN A 324 6.04 22.35 -7.56
N GLY A 325 5.21 22.00 -6.56
CA GLY A 325 5.48 20.92 -5.61
C GLY A 325 6.58 21.21 -4.58
N THR A 326 7.02 22.46 -4.40
CA THR A 326 8.06 22.84 -3.43
C THR A 326 7.56 23.84 -2.40
N CYS A 327 7.73 23.59 -1.11
CA CYS A 327 7.28 24.53 -0.06
C CYS A 327 8.44 25.25 0.66
N ALA A 328 9.70 25.00 0.30
CA ALA A 328 10.86 25.43 1.09
C ALA A 328 11.00 26.95 1.27
N VAL A 329 10.71 27.76 0.25
CA VAL A 329 10.94 29.22 0.28
C VAL A 329 9.80 29.96 0.98
N LYS A 330 8.56 29.45 0.87
CA LYS A 330 7.34 30.13 1.32
C LYS A 330 6.42 29.15 2.06
N ALA A 331 6.96 28.48 3.08
CA ALA A 331 6.29 27.38 3.76
C ALA A 331 4.93 27.78 4.34
N ASP A 332 4.81 28.97 4.94
CA ASP A 332 3.55 29.46 5.52
C ASP A 332 2.48 29.74 4.45
N GLU A 333 2.86 30.35 3.32
CA GLU A 333 1.95 30.56 2.18
C GLU A 333 1.56 29.22 1.51
N CYS A 334 2.52 28.29 1.42
CA CYS A 334 2.30 26.94 0.89
C CYS A 334 1.28 26.19 1.75
N LEU A 335 1.45 26.24 3.08
CA LEU A 335 0.53 25.63 4.03
C LEU A 335 -0.86 26.26 3.95
N ALA A 336 -0.95 27.59 3.84
CA ALA A 336 -2.24 28.27 3.68
C ALA A 336 -2.96 27.84 2.39
N THR A 337 -2.23 27.70 1.28
CA THR A 337 -2.77 27.23 0.00
C THR A 337 -3.20 25.77 0.07
N TYR A 338 -2.36 24.91 0.64
CA TYR A 338 -2.66 23.49 0.88
C TYR A 338 -3.93 23.31 1.75
N ALA A 339 -4.00 24.03 2.87
CA ALA A 339 -5.15 24.00 3.76
C ALA A 339 -6.40 24.57 3.08
N ALA A 340 -6.28 25.59 2.23
CA ALA A 340 -7.39 26.15 1.46
C ALA A 340 -7.92 25.16 0.41
N PHE A 341 -7.03 24.46 -0.31
CA PHE A 341 -7.39 23.39 -1.23
C PHE A 341 -8.21 22.30 -0.51
N LEU A 342 -7.76 21.89 0.68
CA LEU A 342 -8.46 20.90 1.49
C LEU A 342 -9.73 21.41 2.15
N LYS A 343 -9.98 22.72 2.23
CA LYS A 343 -11.25 23.26 2.76
C LYS A 343 -12.41 23.06 1.80
N ASP A 344 -12.17 22.88 0.50
CA ASP A 344 -13.23 22.61 -0.47
C ASP A 344 -13.91 21.24 -0.16
N PRO A 345 -15.22 21.21 0.15
CA PRO A 345 -15.93 19.97 0.44
C PRO A 345 -15.84 18.93 -0.69
N ARG A 346 -15.75 19.37 -1.95
CA ARG A 346 -15.63 18.50 -3.12
C ARG A 346 -14.29 17.78 -3.13
N ILE A 347 -13.22 18.47 -2.76
CA ILE A 347 -11.88 17.90 -2.65
C ILE A 347 -11.82 16.90 -1.50
N LYS A 348 -12.37 17.23 -0.33
CA LYS A 348 -12.45 16.27 0.79
C LYS A 348 -13.22 15.00 0.41
N ALA A 349 -14.35 15.16 -0.28
CA ALA A 349 -15.11 14.03 -0.79
C ALA A 349 -14.29 13.21 -1.79
N ALA A 350 -13.65 13.85 -2.76
CA ALA A 350 -12.82 13.18 -3.77
C ALA A 350 -11.63 12.42 -3.14
N ILE A 351 -11.00 12.97 -2.10
CA ILE A 351 -9.92 12.30 -1.35
C ILE A 351 -10.47 11.04 -0.66
N LYS A 352 -11.56 11.18 0.12
CA LYS A 352 -12.20 10.06 0.82
C LYS A 352 -12.61 8.95 -0.14
N GLU A 353 -13.17 9.33 -1.28
CA GLU A 353 -13.66 8.41 -2.31
C GLU A 353 -12.53 7.74 -3.11
N GLY A 354 -11.31 8.29 -3.09
CA GLY A 354 -10.16 7.70 -3.77
C GLY A 354 -10.39 7.45 -5.25
N SER A 355 -11.13 8.33 -5.94
CA SER A 355 -11.47 8.15 -7.36
C SER A 355 -10.21 8.13 -8.22
N ARG A 356 -10.05 7.09 -9.04
CA ARG A 356 -8.88 6.88 -9.90
C ARG A 356 -9.29 6.45 -11.29
N PHE A 357 -8.45 6.84 -12.25
CA PHE A 357 -8.56 6.48 -13.64
C PHE A 357 -7.23 5.89 -14.11
N SER A 358 -7.28 4.85 -14.93
CA SER A 358 -6.11 4.27 -15.59
C SER A 358 -6.37 4.07 -17.08
N ILE A 359 -5.35 4.34 -17.88
CA ILE A 359 -5.28 3.95 -19.29
C ILE A 359 -4.04 3.10 -19.49
N TYR A 360 -4.16 2.01 -20.25
CA TYR A 360 -3.03 1.16 -20.53
C TYR A 360 -3.07 0.56 -21.94
N VAL A 361 -1.89 0.20 -22.42
CA VAL A 361 -1.69 -0.61 -23.62
C VAL A 361 -0.73 -1.73 -23.27
N GLU A 362 -1.08 -2.94 -23.66
CA GLU A 362 -0.31 -4.17 -23.45
C GLU A 362 -0.13 -4.88 -24.78
N VAL A 363 1.08 -5.35 -25.05
CA VAL A 363 1.44 -6.13 -26.23
C VAL A 363 2.00 -7.45 -25.74
N ILE A 364 1.59 -8.55 -26.37
CA ILE A 364 2.09 -9.89 -26.10
C ILE A 364 2.46 -10.51 -27.44
N LYS A 365 3.73 -10.87 -27.61
CA LYS A 365 4.22 -11.66 -28.74
C LYS A 365 4.49 -13.08 -28.24
N ASN A 366 3.96 -14.09 -28.91
CA ASN A 366 4.43 -15.46 -28.80
C ASN A 366 5.37 -15.77 -29.96
N GLU A 367 6.46 -16.48 -29.67
CA GLU A 367 7.33 -17.02 -30.71
C GLU A 367 6.67 -18.22 -31.42
N ASP A 368 7.25 -18.62 -32.54
CA ASP A 368 6.84 -19.83 -33.24
C ASP A 368 7.15 -21.05 -32.36
N TYR A 369 6.26 -22.02 -32.33
CA TYR A 369 6.35 -23.15 -31.42
C TYR A 369 5.92 -24.43 -32.11
N HIS A 370 6.77 -25.44 -32.01
CA HIS A 370 6.49 -26.76 -32.57
C HIS A 370 6.90 -27.84 -31.58
N PHE A 371 5.91 -28.58 -31.07
CA PHE A 371 6.14 -29.75 -30.24
C PHE A 371 5.76 -31.01 -31.00
N VAL A 372 6.72 -31.94 -31.08
CA VAL A 372 6.51 -33.26 -31.68
C VAL A 372 6.94 -34.33 -30.68
N SER A 373 6.05 -35.28 -30.39
CA SER A 373 6.39 -36.51 -29.69
C SER A 373 5.90 -37.71 -30.50
N ALA A 374 6.73 -38.74 -30.59
CA ALA A 374 6.36 -39.99 -31.25
C ALA A 374 5.42 -40.85 -30.38
N ASP A 375 5.57 -40.75 -29.05
CA ASP A 375 4.74 -41.43 -28.07
C ASP A 375 4.49 -40.51 -26.86
N PRO A 376 3.27 -39.98 -26.69
CA PRO A 376 2.12 -40.10 -27.59
C PRO A 376 2.35 -39.34 -28.90
N ALA A 377 1.74 -39.79 -30.01
CA ALA A 377 1.79 -39.16 -31.33
C ALA A 377 1.18 -37.74 -31.33
N LEU A 378 1.94 -36.79 -30.78
CA LEU A 378 1.57 -35.39 -30.63
C LEU A 378 2.35 -34.58 -31.66
N ASP A 379 1.62 -33.74 -32.37
CA ASP A 379 2.19 -32.72 -33.25
C ASP A 379 1.36 -31.45 -33.05
N LEU A 380 1.96 -30.43 -32.45
CA LEU A 380 1.35 -29.14 -32.24
C LEU A 380 2.29 -28.05 -32.74
N ALA A 381 1.92 -27.41 -33.83
CA ALA A 381 2.54 -26.18 -34.31
C ALA A 381 1.64 -24.97 -33.98
N ILE A 382 2.23 -23.92 -33.41
CA ILE A 382 1.62 -22.62 -33.18
C ILE A 382 2.53 -21.59 -33.81
N ALA A 383 2.03 -20.97 -34.88
CA ALA A 383 2.74 -19.90 -35.55
C ALA A 383 2.99 -18.71 -34.61
N GLU A 384 4.06 -17.96 -34.88
CA GLU A 384 4.30 -16.69 -34.20
C GLU A 384 3.08 -15.76 -34.32
N GLY A 385 2.81 -15.04 -33.23
CA GLY A 385 1.64 -14.17 -33.13
C GLY A 385 1.92 -12.97 -32.25
N THR A 386 1.28 -11.85 -32.58
CA THR A 386 1.34 -10.64 -31.77
C THR A 386 -0.07 -10.19 -31.46
N GLY A 387 -0.42 -10.23 -30.17
CA GLY A 387 -1.64 -9.69 -29.63
C GLY A 387 -1.40 -8.36 -28.93
N TRP A 388 -2.45 -7.57 -28.80
CA TRP A 388 -2.43 -6.37 -27.99
C TRP A 388 -3.78 -6.11 -27.32
N THR A 389 -3.72 -5.45 -26.17
CA THR A 389 -4.88 -5.03 -25.40
C THR A 389 -4.72 -3.56 -25.05
N ALA A 390 -5.74 -2.76 -25.31
CA ALA A 390 -5.83 -1.39 -24.81
C ALA A 390 -7.00 -1.30 -23.83
N GLY A 391 -6.84 -0.59 -22.72
CA GLY A 391 -7.88 -0.51 -21.71
C GLY A 391 -7.96 0.82 -20.99
N LEU A 392 -9.16 1.08 -20.48
CA LEU A 392 -9.50 2.19 -19.58
C LEU A 392 -10.15 1.60 -18.34
N ASP A 393 -9.65 1.97 -17.17
CA ASP A 393 -10.20 1.56 -15.88
C ASP A 393 -10.58 2.78 -15.04
N TYR A 394 -11.66 2.67 -14.29
CA TYR A 394 -12.11 3.65 -13.32
C TYR A 394 -12.50 2.95 -12.02
N GLY A 395 -12.08 3.51 -10.88
CA GLY A 395 -12.41 2.98 -9.56
C GLY A 395 -12.74 4.09 -8.59
N ARG A 396 -13.76 3.89 -7.74
CA ARG A 396 -14.17 4.84 -6.70
C ARG A 396 -14.78 4.11 -5.49
N LEU A 397 -14.44 4.54 -4.28
CA LEU A 397 -15.10 4.13 -3.05
C LEU A 397 -16.40 4.93 -2.87
N ILE A 398 -17.45 4.27 -2.37
CA ILE A 398 -18.75 4.89 -2.10
C ILE A 398 -19.11 4.78 -0.62
N ALA A 399 -19.85 5.79 -0.12
CA ALA A 399 -20.29 5.87 1.27
C ALA A 399 -19.11 5.69 2.27
N VAL A 400 -18.04 6.46 2.08
CA VAL A 400 -16.88 6.47 2.97
C VAL A 400 -17.17 7.32 4.20
N ASP A 401 -17.11 6.71 5.38
CA ASP A 401 -17.36 7.41 6.63
C ASP A 401 -16.15 8.23 7.13
N ASP A 402 -16.26 8.83 8.31
CA ASP A 402 -15.17 9.63 8.90
C ASP A 402 -14.00 8.79 9.42
N THR A 403 -14.17 7.47 9.54
CA THR A 403 -13.09 6.53 9.87
C THR A 403 -12.34 6.05 8.62
N GLY A 404 -12.79 6.47 7.43
CA GLY A 404 -12.26 6.00 6.15
C GLY A 404 -12.81 4.63 5.73
N THR A 405 -13.79 4.09 6.46
CA THR A 405 -14.41 2.82 6.10
C THR A 405 -15.39 3.04 4.95
N ALA A 406 -15.13 2.39 3.83
CA ALA A 406 -16.01 2.44 2.66
C ALA A 406 -17.20 1.49 2.82
N GLY A 407 -18.41 2.02 2.65
CA GLY A 407 -19.63 1.23 2.54
C GLY A 407 -19.78 0.48 1.21
N GLY A 408 -18.88 0.71 0.25
CA GLY A 408 -18.82 0.01 -1.02
C GLY A 408 -17.76 0.56 -1.98
N ARG A 409 -17.75 0.01 -3.19
CA ARG A 409 -16.83 0.38 -4.28
C ARG A 409 -17.53 0.25 -5.63
N VAL A 410 -17.19 1.12 -6.58
CA VAL A 410 -17.58 1.03 -7.98
C VAL A 410 -16.31 0.90 -8.80
N ASP A 411 -16.29 -0.07 -9.71
CA ASP A 411 -15.21 -0.32 -10.66
C ASP A 411 -15.82 -0.41 -12.06
N ALA A 412 -15.25 0.31 -13.02
CA ALA A 412 -15.62 0.23 -14.42
C ALA A 412 -14.36 -0.04 -15.26
N SER A 413 -14.50 -0.85 -16.30
CA SER A 413 -13.41 -1.18 -17.20
C SER A 413 -13.91 -1.28 -18.64
N LEU A 414 -13.15 -0.75 -19.58
CA LEU A 414 -13.38 -0.87 -21.02
C LEU A 414 -12.09 -1.37 -21.66
N LYS A 415 -12.15 -2.51 -22.36
CA LYS A 415 -10.99 -3.18 -22.94
C LYS A 415 -11.24 -3.50 -24.40
N TRP A 416 -10.27 -3.17 -25.24
CA TRP A 416 -10.19 -3.61 -26.62
C TRP A 416 -9.05 -4.60 -26.76
N GLU A 417 -9.35 -5.80 -27.26
CA GLU A 417 -8.41 -6.90 -27.35
C GLU A 417 -8.29 -7.37 -28.80
N ALA A 418 -7.06 -7.47 -29.28
CA ALA A 418 -6.68 -8.10 -30.53
C ALA A 418 -5.75 -9.27 -30.18
N PRO A 419 -6.26 -10.52 -30.11
CA PRO A 419 -5.46 -11.68 -29.75
C PRO A 419 -4.33 -11.96 -30.74
N ALA A 420 -3.29 -12.68 -30.28
CA ALA A 420 -2.20 -13.12 -31.13
C ALA A 420 -2.65 -14.17 -32.17
N ASP A 421 -3.59 -15.02 -31.77
CA ASP A 421 -4.24 -15.99 -32.66
C ASP A 421 -5.19 -15.28 -33.62
N LYS A 422 -4.82 -15.29 -34.91
CA LYS A 422 -5.57 -14.65 -36.00
C LYS A 422 -6.94 -15.29 -36.26
N THR A 423 -7.20 -16.48 -35.73
CA THR A 423 -8.51 -17.14 -35.82
C THR A 423 -9.52 -16.58 -34.81
N VAL A 424 -9.05 -15.81 -33.82
CA VAL A 424 -9.88 -15.17 -32.82
C VAL A 424 -10.20 -13.74 -33.23
N ASP A 425 -11.50 -13.41 -33.29
CA ASP A 425 -11.94 -12.06 -33.60
C ASP A 425 -11.47 -11.05 -32.53
N ARG A 426 -11.14 -9.84 -32.97
CA ARG A 426 -10.98 -8.69 -32.07
C ARG A 426 -12.25 -8.45 -31.28
N ARG A 427 -12.11 -8.10 -30.00
CA ARG A 427 -13.26 -7.93 -29.11
C ARG A 427 -13.17 -6.68 -28.26
N LEU A 428 -14.34 -6.14 -27.96
CA LEU A 428 -14.56 -5.09 -26.98
C LEU A 428 -15.24 -5.72 -25.77
N VAL A 429 -14.67 -5.53 -24.58
CA VAL A 429 -15.23 -5.96 -23.30
C VAL A 429 -15.42 -4.72 -22.43
N ALA A 430 -16.63 -4.52 -21.94
CA ALA A 430 -16.93 -3.49 -20.95
C ALA A 430 -17.44 -4.16 -19.67
N SER A 431 -17.05 -3.65 -18.50
CA SER A 431 -17.58 -4.15 -17.23
C SER A 431 -17.84 -3.01 -16.27
N LEU A 432 -18.87 -3.19 -15.43
CA LEU A 432 -19.23 -2.32 -14.33
C LEU A 432 -19.52 -3.19 -13.12
N THR A 433 -18.75 -3.05 -12.06
CA THR A 433 -18.93 -3.77 -10.80
C THR A 433 -19.23 -2.79 -9.68
N ILE A 434 -20.30 -3.05 -8.94
CA ILE A 434 -20.67 -2.33 -7.72
C ILE A 434 -20.56 -3.32 -6.57
N THR A 435 -19.63 -3.08 -5.66
CA THR A 435 -19.47 -3.88 -4.45
C THR A 435 -20.08 -3.15 -3.27
N LYS A 436 -21.07 -3.75 -2.59
CA LYS A 436 -21.62 -3.23 -1.34
C LYS A 436 -21.05 -4.00 -0.15
N LYS A 437 -20.57 -3.29 0.86
CA LYS A 437 -20.14 -3.89 2.13
C LYS A 437 -21.31 -3.89 3.13
N LEU A 438 -21.61 -5.05 3.70
CA LEU A 438 -22.65 -5.30 4.70
C LEU A 438 -22.01 -6.02 5.89
N GLY A 439 -21.53 -5.26 6.88
CA GLY A 439 -20.69 -5.81 7.95
C GLY A 439 -19.38 -6.38 7.38
N ASP A 440 -19.09 -7.65 7.65
CA ASP A 440 -17.89 -8.35 7.13
C ASP A 440 -18.12 -9.04 5.78
N ILE A 441 -19.32 -8.90 5.20
CA ILE A 441 -19.69 -9.47 3.91
C ILE A 441 -19.54 -8.40 2.83
N SER A 442 -18.93 -8.76 1.70
CA SER A 442 -18.90 -7.93 0.49
C SER A 442 -19.72 -8.59 -0.61
N VAL A 443 -20.67 -7.85 -1.18
CA VAL A 443 -21.58 -8.31 -2.23
C VAL A 443 -21.26 -7.56 -3.52
N PRO A 444 -20.42 -8.12 -4.42
CA PRO A 444 -20.24 -7.58 -5.76
C PRO A 444 -21.43 -7.91 -6.66
N PHE A 445 -21.95 -6.89 -7.31
CA PHE A 445 -22.85 -6.99 -8.45
C PHE A 445 -22.11 -6.48 -9.69
N GLY A 446 -21.95 -7.32 -10.70
CA GLY A 446 -21.22 -6.98 -11.91
C GLY A 446 -22.06 -7.13 -13.17
N LEU A 447 -21.94 -6.17 -14.07
CA LEU A 447 -22.43 -6.20 -15.44
C LEU A 447 -21.23 -6.29 -16.38
N VAL A 448 -21.28 -7.21 -17.33
CA VAL A 448 -20.23 -7.40 -18.33
C VAL A 448 -20.86 -7.42 -19.71
N TYR A 449 -20.41 -6.54 -20.58
CA TYR A 449 -20.74 -6.56 -22.00
C TYR A 449 -19.53 -7.04 -22.80
N ALA A 450 -19.77 -7.86 -23.82
CA ALA A 450 -18.78 -8.22 -24.81
C ALA A 450 -19.41 -8.35 -26.19
N ASN A 451 -18.82 -7.72 -27.21
CA ASN A 451 -19.31 -7.82 -28.58
C ASN A 451 -19.10 -9.22 -29.21
N LYS A 452 -18.23 -10.05 -28.60
CA LYS A 452 -17.92 -11.42 -29.01
C LYS A 452 -18.03 -12.38 -27.80
N PRO A 453 -19.26 -12.67 -27.33
CA PRO A 453 -19.52 -13.45 -26.11
C PRO A 453 -18.93 -14.86 -26.13
N LYS A 454 -18.86 -15.49 -27.30
CA LYS A 454 -18.32 -16.87 -27.51
C LYS A 454 -16.91 -17.13 -26.96
N TYR A 455 -16.17 -16.08 -26.62
CA TYR A 455 -14.82 -16.16 -26.07
C TYR A 455 -14.74 -15.82 -24.57
N LEU A 456 -15.88 -15.59 -23.92
CA LEU A 456 -15.97 -15.37 -22.48
C LEU A 456 -16.79 -16.49 -21.84
N THR A 457 -16.30 -17.03 -20.74
CA THR A 457 -17.09 -17.96 -19.92
C THR A 457 -18.18 -17.18 -19.18
N GLY A 458 -19.44 -17.61 -19.29
CA GLY A 458 -20.55 -17.01 -18.55
C GLY A 458 -21.21 -15.77 -19.18
N VAL A 459 -20.94 -15.48 -20.47
CA VAL A 459 -21.63 -14.43 -21.23
C VAL A 459 -22.18 -15.04 -22.51
N ASP A 460 -23.45 -15.44 -22.53
CA ASP A 460 -24.02 -16.15 -23.69
C ASP A 460 -24.57 -15.21 -24.78
N GLN A 461 -25.01 -14.00 -24.40
CA GLN A 461 -25.75 -13.08 -25.28
C GLN A 461 -25.08 -11.71 -25.45
N GLY A 462 -23.78 -11.61 -25.17
CA GLY A 462 -23.01 -10.36 -25.25
C GLY A 462 -23.26 -9.40 -24.08
N LEU A 463 -24.23 -9.68 -23.22
CA LEU A 463 -24.40 -9.06 -21.91
C LEU A 463 -24.57 -10.16 -20.86
N GLY A 464 -23.80 -10.09 -19.79
CA GLY A 464 -23.87 -10.97 -18.63
C GLY A 464 -24.00 -10.15 -17.35
N ALA A 465 -24.78 -10.64 -16.40
CA ALA A 465 -24.88 -10.08 -15.06
C ALA A 465 -24.48 -11.16 -14.06
N HIS A 466 -23.65 -10.81 -13.07
CA HIS A 466 -23.23 -11.73 -12.02
C HIS A 466 -23.39 -11.09 -10.64
N ILE A 467 -23.78 -11.91 -9.67
CA ILE A 467 -23.81 -11.54 -8.26
C ILE A 467 -22.90 -12.52 -7.50
N GLY A 468 -22.01 -11.98 -6.68
CA GLY A 468 -21.11 -12.76 -5.85
C GLY A 468 -21.32 -12.48 -4.36
N LEU A 469 -20.83 -13.40 -3.53
CA LEU A 469 -20.72 -13.21 -2.09
C LEU A 469 -19.27 -13.48 -1.68
N LYS A 470 -18.63 -12.48 -1.07
CA LYS A 470 -17.28 -12.60 -0.50
C LYS A 470 -17.37 -12.45 1.01
N PHE A 471 -16.99 -13.51 1.72
CA PHE A 471 -16.91 -13.52 3.18
C PHE A 471 -15.46 -13.27 3.60
N ASN A 472 -15.26 -12.38 4.57
CA ASN A 472 -14.00 -12.35 5.29
C ASN A 472 -14.12 -13.29 6.51
N LEU A 473 -13.84 -14.58 6.31
CA LEU A 473 -14.03 -15.60 7.34
C LEU A 473 -13.08 -15.45 8.54
N PHE A 474 -12.01 -14.66 8.39
CA PHE A 474 -11.00 -14.47 9.43
C PHE A 474 -10.64 -12.98 9.58
N PRO A 475 -11.54 -12.16 10.17
CA PRO A 475 -11.22 -10.77 10.46
C PRO A 475 -10.16 -10.72 11.59
N GLY A 476 -8.88 -10.65 11.22
CA GLY A 476 -7.77 -10.51 12.16
C GLY A 476 -6.59 -11.45 11.98
N LEU A 477 -6.67 -12.43 11.07
CA LEU A 477 -5.51 -13.18 10.58
C LEU A 477 -4.95 -12.43 9.38
N LYS A 478 -3.96 -11.56 9.63
CA LYS A 478 -3.10 -10.98 8.60
C LYS A 478 -1.66 -11.26 8.97
#